data_AF-A0A2D6E1G0-F1
#
_entry.id   AF-A0A2D6E1G0-F1
#
_cell.length_a   1.000
_cell.length_b   1.000
_cell.length_c   1.000
_cell.angle_alpha   90.00
_cell.angle_beta   90.00
_cell.angle_gamma   90.00
#
_symmetry.space_group_name_H-M   'P 1'
#
loop_
_entity.id
_entity.type
_entity.pdbx_description
1 polymer ?
#
loop_
_entity_poly.entity_id
_entity_poly.type
_entity_poly.pdbx_seq_one_letter_code
_entity_poly.pdbx_strand_id
1 'polypeptide(L)' 'MEEVHLSDQALGAVMMALQKSLLEQSDIIPVLKGFKFKLSEVGLVVMNPPLVKMEYTEVDESTFEEESVTAMVNDHNTD' A
#
# COMPACT_ATOMS: atom_id res chain seq x y z
N MET A 1 -4.88 29.94 10.66
CA MET A 1 -5.06 28.58 11.22
C MET A 1 -3.82 27.80 10.88
N GLU A 2 -3.34 26.96 11.79
CA GLU A 2 -2.22 26.06 11.52
C GLU A 2 -2.73 24.86 10.73
N GLU A 3 -1.99 24.45 9.70
CA GLU A 3 -2.35 23.31 8.86
C GLU A 3 -1.97 22.00 9.56
N VAL A 4 -2.85 21.00 9.47
CA VAL A 4 -2.62 19.67 10.07
C VAL A 4 -2.73 18.61 8.97
N HIS A 5 -1.70 17.77 8.88
CA HIS A 5 -1.61 16.70 7.91
C HIS A 5 -1.95 15.34 8.52
N LEU A 6 -2.21 14.35 7.65
CA LEU A 6 -2.29 12.95 8.06
C LEU A 6 -0.91 12.47 8.50
N SER A 7 -0.87 11.69 9.58
CA SER A 7 0.31 10.88 9.92
C SER A 7 0.48 9.72 8.94
N ASP A 8 1.67 9.11 8.90
CA ASP A 8 1.95 7.93 8.06
C ASP A 8 0.97 6.79 8.35
N GLN A 9 0.58 6.59 9.61
CA GLN A 9 -0.42 5.59 10.00
C GLN A 9 -1.79 5.88 9.39
N ALA A 10 -2.23 7.14 9.44
CA ALA A 10 -3.50 7.53 8.86
C ALA A 10 -3.49 7.42 7.34
N LEU A 11 -2.38 7.78 6.70
CA LEU A 11 -2.19 7.60 5.26
C LEU A 11 -2.24 6.11 4.89
N GLY A 12 -1.58 5.24 5.66
CA GLY A 12 -1.66 3.79 5.50
C GLY A 12 -3.09 3.25 5.63
N ALA A 13 -3.87 3.76 6.60
CA ALA A 13 -5.28 3.39 6.75
C ALA A 13 -6.15 3.81 5.55
N VAL A 14 -5.90 5.00 4.98
CA VAL A 14 -6.56 5.46 3.74
C VAL A 14 -6.20 4.56 2.56
N MET A 15 -4.92 4.21 2.40
CA MET A 15 -4.47 3.31 1.34
C MET A 15 -5.11 1.93 1.45
N MET A 16 -5.22 1.38 2.66
CA MET A 16 -5.90 0.10 2.91
C MET A 16 -7.38 0.14 2.52
N ALA A 17 -8.09 1.21 2.89
CA ALA A 17 -9.49 1.40 2.50
C ALA A 17 -9.64 1.51 0.98
N LEU A 18 -8.73 2.24 0.32
CA LEU A 18 -8.72 2.40 -1.13
C LEU A 18 -8.48 1.07 -1.85
N GLN A 19 -7.43 0.35 -1.47
CA GLN A 19 -7.10 -0.95 -2.07
C GLN A 19 -8.26 -1.93 -1.93
N LYS A 20 -8.87 -2.03 -0.75
CA LYS A 20 -10.04 -2.88 -0.53
C LYS A 20 -11.22 -2.47 -1.42
N SER A 21 -11.49 -1.17 -1.53
CA SER A 21 -12.60 -0.66 -2.35
C SER A 21 -12.39 -0.96 -3.84
N LEU A 22 -11.14 -0.87 -4.31
CA LEU A 22 -10.79 -1.24 -5.69
C LEU A 22 -10.95 -2.74 -5.95
N LEU A 23 -10.47 -3.58 -5.03
CA LEU A 23 -10.56 -5.04 -5.12
C LEU A 23 -12.02 -5.53 -5.10
N GLU A 24 -12.82 -4.99 -4.19
CA GLU A 24 -14.23 -5.37 -4.02
C GLU A 24 -15.17 -4.58 -4.93
N GLN A 25 -14.66 -3.67 -5.76
CA GLN A 25 -15.42 -2.72 -6.58
C GLN A 25 -16.52 -1.98 -5.77
N SER A 26 -16.19 -1.63 -4.52
CA SER A 26 -17.12 -0.97 -3.60
C SER A 26 -16.84 0.53 -3.50
N ASP A 27 -17.84 1.32 -3.08
CA ASP A 27 -17.67 2.75 -2.83
C ASP A 27 -16.83 2.98 -1.56
N ILE A 28 -15.74 3.73 -1.71
CA ILE A 28 -14.82 4.08 -0.62
C ILE A 28 -15.36 5.17 0.31
N ILE A 29 -16.29 6.02 -0.17
CA ILE A 29 -16.74 7.21 0.55
C ILE A 29 -17.37 6.87 1.93
N PRO A 30 -18.24 5.85 2.06
CA PRO A 30 -18.77 5.43 3.36
C PRO A 30 -17.67 4.99 4.35
N VAL A 31 -16.61 4.34 3.85
CA VAL A 31 -15.48 3.88 4.67
C VAL A 31 -14.71 5.07 5.23
N LEU A 32 -14.35 6.03 4.36
CA LEU A 32 -13.61 7.23 4.78
C LEU A 32 -14.43 8.12 5.72
N LYS A 33 -15.74 8.26 5.49
CA LYS A 33 -16.64 8.98 6.41
C LYS A 33 -16.72 8.31 7.78
N GLY A 34 -16.44 7.01 7.88
CA GLY A 34 -16.38 6.26 9.12
C GLY A 34 -15.09 6.44 9.91
N PHE A 35 -14.04 7.07 9.34
CA PHE A 35 -12.76 7.24 10.03
C PHE A 35 -12.89 8.24 11.18
N LYS A 36 -12.39 7.83 12.34
CA LYS A 36 -12.32 8.66 13.56
C LYS A 36 -10.90 9.16 13.68
N PHE A 37 -10.70 10.43 13.35
CA PHE A 37 -9.39 11.08 13.46
C PHE A 37 -9.18 11.64 14.86
N LYS A 38 -7.93 11.57 15.34
CA LYS A 38 -7.48 12.25 16.55
C LYS A 38 -6.19 13.02 16.23
N LEU A 39 -6.08 14.25 16.72
CA LEU A 39 -4.84 15.01 16.65
C LEU A 39 -3.78 14.40 17.58
N SER A 40 -2.56 14.30 17.08
CA SER A 40 -1.39 13.80 17.81
C SER A 40 -0.16 14.66 17.49
N GLU A 41 0.96 14.38 18.14
CA GLU A 41 2.26 15.04 17.91
C GLU A 41 2.79 14.84 16.48
N VAL A 42 2.33 13.79 15.78
CA VAL A 42 2.76 13.42 14.41
C VAL A 42 1.69 13.71 13.35
N GLY A 43 0.68 14.52 13.69
CA GLY A 43 -0.47 14.82 12.83
C GLY A 43 -1.73 14.03 13.16
N LEU A 44 -2.66 13.91 12.21
CA LEU A 44 -3.90 13.17 12.39
C LEU A 44 -3.65 11.65 12.33
N VAL A 45 -4.12 10.92 13.34
CA VAL A 45 -4.11 9.46 13.39
C VAL A 45 -5.53 8.91 13.25
N VAL A 46 -5.68 7.72 12.68
CA VAL A 46 -6.99 7.03 12.54
C VAL A 46 -7.16 6.05 13.69
N MET A 47 -8.18 6.25 14.51
CA MET A 47 -8.45 5.46 15.72
C MET A 47 -9.15 4.11 15.43
N ASN A 48 -9.69 3.96 14.23
CA ASN A 48 -10.41 2.77 13.78
C ASN A 48 -9.96 2.38 12.36
N PRO A 49 -8.68 1.99 12.17
CA PRO A 49 -8.19 1.58 10.87
C PRO A 49 -9.00 0.37 10.36
N PRO A 50 -9.19 0.24 9.03
CA PRO A 50 -9.92 -0.88 8.45
C PRO A 50 -9.17 -2.20 8.72
N LEU A 51 -9.92 -3.26 9.05
CA LEU A 51 -9.38 -4.61 9.16
C LEU A 51 -9.22 -5.18 7.74
N VAL A 52 -7.97 -5.29 7.28
CA VAL A 52 -7.63 -5.95 6.02
C VAL A 52 -7.20 -7.37 6.35
N LYS A 53 -7.94 -8.36 5.84
CA LYS A 53 -7.46 -9.75 5.83
C LYS A 53 -6.46 -9.85 4.69
N MET A 54 -5.18 -9.79 5.02
CA MET A 54 -4.12 -10.14 4.08
C MET A 54 -4.11 -11.66 3.98
N GLU A 55 -4.57 -12.21 2.86
CA GLU A 55 -4.22 -13.58 2.53
C GLU A 55 -2.74 -13.57 2.14
N TYR A 56 -1.89 -14.05 3.05
CA TYR A 56 -0.49 -14.27 2.73
C TYR A 56 -0.43 -15.39 1.70
N THR A 57 -0.32 -15.05 0.42
CA THR A 57 0.25 -15.98 -0.55
C THR A 57 1.72 -16.10 -0.19
N GLU A 58 2.15 -17.27 0.29
CA GLU A 58 3.58 -17.59 0.36
C GLU A 58 4.15 -17.33 -1.02
N VAL A 59 4.97 -16.28 -1.13
CA VAL A 59 5.68 -16.00 -2.37
C VAL A 59 6.74 -17.09 -2.44
N ASP A 60 6.55 -18.06 -3.32
CA ASP A 60 7.53 -19.09 -3.57
C ASP A 60 8.79 -18.41 -4.12
N GLU A 61 9.83 -18.30 -3.29
CA GLU A 61 11.11 -17.65 -3.63
C GLU A 61 11.74 -18.26 -4.89
N SER A 62 11.32 -19.46 -5.32
CA SER A 62 11.76 -20.10 -6.56
C SER A 62 11.20 -19.47 -7.84
N THR A 63 10.24 -18.53 -7.76
CA THR A 63 9.66 -17.87 -8.94
C THR A 63 10.43 -16.63 -9.44
N PHE A 64 11.53 -16.26 -8.78
CA PHE A 64 12.36 -15.10 -9.16
C PHE A 64 13.62 -15.44 -9.98
N GLU A 65 13.73 -16.65 -10.52
CA GLU A 65 14.91 -17.05 -11.30
C GLU A 65 14.87 -16.52 -12.75
N GLU A 66 15.74 -15.53 -13.02
CA GLU A 66 16.58 -15.40 -14.22
C GLU A 66 16.03 -14.86 -15.57
N GLU A 67 15.25 -13.77 -15.61
CA GLU A 67 14.98 -13.10 -16.91
C GLU A 67 15.71 -11.76 -17.16
N SER A 68 16.54 -11.25 -16.23
CA SER A 68 17.13 -9.90 -16.39
C SER A 68 18.64 -9.81 -16.62
N VAL A 69 19.42 -10.90 -16.59
CA VAL A 69 20.90 -10.81 -16.65
C VAL A 69 21.48 -11.16 -18.03
N THR A 70 20.85 -12.07 -18.79
CA THR A 70 21.43 -12.58 -20.05
C THR A 70 21.37 -11.57 -21.21
N ALA A 71 20.46 -10.58 -21.20
CA ALA A 71 20.32 -9.62 -22.29
C ALA A 71 21.46 -8.57 -22.35
N MET A 72 22.28 -8.41 -21.29
CA MET A 72 23.34 -7.41 -21.25
C MET A 72 24.76 -7.95 -21.51
N VAL A 73 24.93 -9.27 -21.64
CA VAL A 73 26.26 -9.89 -21.80
C VAL A 73 26.56 -10.30 -23.25
N ASN A 74 25.55 -10.38 -24.11
CA ASN A 74 25.71 -10.92 -25.47
C ASN A 74 26.09 -9.91 -26.57
N ASP A 75 26.25 -8.62 -26.26
CA ASP A 75 26.56 -7.60 -27.29
C ASP A 75 28.07 -7.32 -27.47
N HIS A 76 28.97 -7.91 -26.67
CA HIS A 76 30.42 -7.58 -26.73
C HIS A 76 31.38 -8.76 -26.84
N ASN A 77 30.97 -9.91 -27.40
CA ASN A 77 31.96 -10.91 -27.81
C ASN A 77 31.57 -11.69 -29.08
N THR A 78 31.42 -10.95 -30.17
CA THR A 78 31.64 -11.48 -31.52
C THR A 78 32.61 -10.54 -32.24
N ASP A 79 33.76 -11.12 -32.60
CA ASP A 79 34.88 -10.63 -33.43
C ASP A 79 35.91 -9.66 -32.80
#